data_AF-A0A9D8IHJ6-F1
#
_entry.id   AF-A0A9D8IHJ6-F1
#
_cell.length_a   1.000
_cell.length_b   1.000
_cell.length_c   1.000
_cell.angle_alpha   90.00
_cell.angle_beta   90.00
_cell.angle_gamma   90.00
#
_symmetry.space_group_name_H-M   'P 1'
#
loop_
_entity.id
_entity.type
_entity.pdbx_description
1 polymer ?
#
loop_
_entity_poly.entity_id
_entity_poly.type
_entity_poly.pdbx_seq_one_letter_code
_entity_poly.pdbx_strand_id
1 'polypeptide(L)'
;MLLNGFFANLFLIYSLADVTDAQRLADSAAKWKVAREMCGNSYQYKVVRSSFTGARSETTIIVRSGKVIERRLEASKPPMPGQPAKLETEWVEKGAEIGTHKSEVEARTVDELYGIAGKLVEASVPANHVRSLGIDKNGLLHHCFLRDKRIADDAPITGFGPIELDLRAKP
;
A
#
# COMPACT_ATOMS: atom_id res chain seq x y z
N MET A 1 -28.26 -62.55 5.76
CA MET A 1 -29.20 -61.56 6.32
C MET A 1 -28.37 -60.59 7.15
N LEU A 2 -28.17 -59.37 6.64
CA LEU A 2 -28.07 -58.05 7.32
C LEU A 2 -27.10 -57.94 8.53
N LEU A 3 -26.30 -56.90 8.78
CA LEU A 3 -26.13 -55.54 8.25
C LEU A 3 -24.89 -54.92 8.97
N ASN A 4 -24.22 -53.95 8.32
CA ASN A 4 -23.61 -52.72 8.88
C ASN A 4 -22.66 -52.79 10.09
N GLY A 5 -21.44 -52.26 10.05
CA GLY A 5 -21.07 -50.96 9.51
C GLY A 5 -20.68 -50.04 10.67
N PHE A 6 -19.41 -49.68 10.80
CA PHE A 6 -18.97 -48.56 11.63
C PHE A 6 -17.92 -47.78 10.84
N PHE A 7 -18.39 -46.74 10.16
CA PHE A 7 -17.52 -45.70 9.60
C PHE A 7 -16.89 -44.95 10.77
N ALA A 8 -15.56 -44.97 10.84
CA ALA A 8 -14.81 -44.10 11.72
C ALA A 8 -15.02 -42.65 11.25
N ASN A 9 -15.73 -41.88 12.07
CA ASN A 9 -15.98 -40.47 11.85
C ASN A 9 -14.69 -39.70 12.15
N LEU A 10 -13.84 -39.53 11.12
CA LEU A 10 -12.65 -38.69 11.18
C LEU A 10 -13.12 -37.23 11.20
N PHE A 11 -13.39 -36.71 12.39
CA PHE A 11 -13.53 -35.26 12.59
C PHE A 11 -12.16 -34.64 12.31
N LEU A 12 -11.98 -34.15 11.08
CA LEU A 12 -10.87 -33.29 10.72
C LEU A 12 -11.04 -31.99 11.51
N ILE A 13 -10.28 -31.86 12.59
CA ILE A 13 -10.17 -30.60 13.33
C ILE A 13 -9.33 -29.67 12.44
N TYR A 14 -9.98 -28.95 11.52
CA TYR A 14 -9.36 -27.77 10.90
C TYR A 14 -9.21 -26.73 12.01
N SER A 15 -8.05 -26.70 12.66
CA SER A 15 -7.57 -25.48 13.28
C SER A 15 -7.43 -24.45 12.15
N LEU A 16 -8.30 -23.43 12.15
CA LEU A 16 -8.09 -22.22 11.36
C LEU A 16 -6.82 -21.57 11.91
N ALA A 17 -5.66 -21.97 11.42
CA ALA A 17 -4.46 -21.19 11.64
C ALA A 17 -4.73 -19.79 11.09
N ASP A 18 -4.57 -18.77 11.92
CA ASP A 18 -4.69 -17.38 11.47
C ASP A 18 -3.76 -17.17 10.28
N VAL A 19 -4.32 -16.68 9.16
CA VAL A 19 -3.54 -16.42 7.96
C VAL A 19 -2.47 -15.38 8.27
N THR A 20 -1.21 -15.77 8.14
CA THR A 20 -0.07 -14.91 8.46
C THR A 20 0.04 -13.73 7.49
N ASP A 21 0.68 -12.63 7.92
CA ASP A 21 1.00 -11.52 7.01
C ASP A 21 1.80 -11.96 5.79
N ALA A 22 2.67 -12.97 5.94
CA ALA A 22 3.47 -13.52 4.83
C ALA A 22 2.57 -14.18 3.78
N GLN A 23 1.60 -14.98 4.22
CA GLN A 23 0.61 -15.58 3.32
C GLN A 23 -0.26 -14.51 2.65
N ARG A 24 -0.78 -13.54 3.43
CA ARG A 24 -1.59 -12.43 2.90
C ARG A 24 -0.83 -11.61 1.84
N LEU A 25 0.46 -11.33 2.07
CA LEU A 25 1.30 -10.61 1.13
C LEU A 25 1.58 -11.45 -0.12
N ALA A 26 1.85 -12.74 0.02
CA ALA A 26 2.08 -13.65 -1.11
C ALA A 26 0.85 -13.75 -2.02
N ASP A 27 -0.35 -13.92 -1.44
CA ASP A 27 -1.61 -13.95 -2.17
C ASP A 27 -1.85 -12.63 -2.92
N SER A 28 -1.54 -11.51 -2.27
CA SER A 28 -1.63 -10.19 -2.88
C SER A 28 -0.64 -10.01 -4.03
N ALA A 29 0.61 -10.45 -3.86
CA ALA A 29 1.65 -10.39 -4.89
C ALA A 29 1.27 -11.22 -6.13
N ALA A 30 0.62 -12.37 -5.94
CA ALA A 30 0.10 -13.18 -7.04
C ALA A 30 -0.98 -12.42 -7.83
N LYS A 31 -1.91 -11.74 -7.16
CA LYS A 31 -2.91 -10.88 -7.82
C LYS A 31 -2.29 -9.69 -8.53
N TRP A 32 -1.30 -9.05 -7.91
CA TRP A 32 -0.56 -7.96 -8.51
C TRP A 32 0.13 -8.39 -9.80
N LYS A 33 0.76 -9.57 -9.83
CA LYS A 33 1.40 -10.10 -11.05
C LYS A 33 0.44 -10.12 -12.23
N VAL A 34 -0.78 -10.62 -12.04
CA VAL A 34 -1.83 -10.66 -13.08
C VAL A 34 -2.26 -9.25 -13.49
N ALA A 35 -2.57 -8.39 -12.51
CA ALA A 35 -3.01 -7.02 -12.75
C ALA A 35 -1.96 -6.19 -13.52
N ARG A 36 -0.69 -6.33 -13.14
CA ARG A 36 0.46 -5.70 -13.77
C ARG A 36 0.61 -6.12 -15.22
N GLU A 37 0.43 -7.41 -15.52
CA GLU A 37 0.47 -7.91 -16.91
C GLU A 37 -0.70 -7.34 -17.73
N MET A 38 -1.91 -7.31 -17.16
CA MET A 38 -3.10 -6.77 -17.83
C MET A 38 -3.00 -5.28 -18.18
N CYS A 39 -2.32 -4.48 -17.35
CA CYS A 39 -2.13 -3.06 -17.62
C CYS A 39 -0.79 -2.74 -18.34
N GLY A 40 -0.07 -3.75 -18.84
CA GLY A 40 1.23 -3.54 -19.50
C GLY A 40 2.26 -2.86 -18.59
N ASN A 41 2.20 -3.16 -17.29
CA ASN A 41 2.99 -2.56 -16.23
C ASN A 41 2.90 -1.02 -16.20
N SER A 42 1.73 -0.49 -16.56
CA SER A 42 1.43 0.95 -16.61
C SER A 42 0.26 1.25 -15.68
N TYR A 43 0.46 2.16 -14.76
CA TYR A 43 -0.49 2.48 -13.70
C TYR A 43 -0.12 3.83 -13.07
N GLN A 44 -0.95 4.29 -12.15
CA GLN A 44 -0.56 5.34 -11.23
C GLN A 44 -1.01 4.97 -9.82
N TYR A 45 -0.36 5.52 -8.81
CA TYR A 45 -0.91 5.48 -7.45
C TYR A 45 -0.75 6.82 -6.77
N LYS A 46 -1.60 7.08 -5.78
CA LYS A 46 -1.56 8.30 -4.98
C LYS A 46 -1.24 7.99 -3.53
N VAL A 47 -0.44 8.84 -2.91
CA VAL A 47 -0.28 8.91 -1.46
C VAL A 47 -0.94 10.17 -0.98
N VAL A 48 -1.94 10.01 -0.12
CA VAL A 48 -2.70 11.12 0.45
C VAL A 48 -2.23 11.38 1.86
N ARG A 49 -1.91 12.64 2.17
CA ARG A 49 -1.64 13.11 3.53
C ARG A 49 -2.65 14.20 3.88
N SER A 50 -3.07 14.23 5.14
CA SER A 50 -3.98 15.24 5.66
C SER A 50 -3.61 15.59 7.09
N SER A 51 -3.74 16.86 7.44
CA SER A 51 -3.58 17.37 8.80
C SER A 51 -4.92 17.53 9.50
N PHE A 52 -4.90 17.56 10.84
CA PHE A 52 -6.08 17.87 11.64
C PHE A 52 -6.66 19.27 11.34
N THR A 53 -5.81 20.21 10.91
CA THR A 53 -6.24 21.56 10.47
C THR A 53 -6.90 21.57 9.09
N GLY A 54 -6.96 20.44 8.39
CA GLY A 54 -7.60 20.32 7.08
C GLY A 54 -6.70 20.62 5.89
N ALA A 55 -5.41 20.90 6.08
CA ALA A 55 -4.45 20.87 4.96
C ALA A 55 -4.35 19.45 4.40
N ARG A 56 -4.25 19.32 3.08
CA ARG A 56 -4.19 18.03 2.37
C ARG A 56 -3.08 18.10 1.33
N SER A 57 -2.38 17.00 1.11
CA SER A 57 -1.51 16.82 -0.04
C SER A 57 -1.68 15.45 -0.67
N GLU A 58 -1.52 15.40 -1.99
CA GLU A 58 -1.58 14.20 -2.80
C GLU A 58 -0.30 14.12 -3.63
N THR A 59 0.53 13.11 -3.38
CA THR A 59 1.63 12.77 -4.29
C THR A 59 1.16 11.68 -5.23
N THR A 60 1.10 11.97 -6.53
CA THR A 60 0.80 10.98 -7.56
C THR A 60 2.09 10.48 -8.20
N ILE A 61 2.27 9.17 -8.23
CA ILE A 61 3.35 8.49 -8.96
C ILE A 61 2.74 7.85 -10.21
N ILE A 62 3.28 8.18 -11.38
CA ILE A 62 2.86 7.58 -12.65
C ILE A 62 3.95 6.64 -13.14
N VAL A 63 3.57 5.39 -13.39
CA VAL A 63 4.43 4.36 -13.94
C VAL A 63 3.98 4.02 -15.36
N ARG A 64 4.94 3.92 -16.27
CA ARG A 64 4.75 3.41 -17.63
C ARG A 64 5.77 2.34 -17.92
N SER A 65 5.29 1.19 -18.37
CA SER A 65 6.13 0.02 -18.69
C SER A 65 7.15 -0.31 -17.58
N GLY A 66 6.73 -0.24 -16.32
CA GLY A 66 7.55 -0.53 -15.16
C GLY A 66 8.54 0.55 -14.73
N LYS A 67 8.49 1.75 -15.33
CA LYS A 67 9.34 2.89 -14.96
C LYS A 67 8.50 4.05 -14.44
N VAL A 68 8.92 4.66 -13.34
CA VAL A 68 8.33 5.93 -12.91
C VAL A 68 8.70 7.01 -13.93
N ILE A 69 7.68 7.62 -14.56
CA ILE A 69 7.86 8.65 -15.59
C ILE A 69 7.46 10.04 -15.11
N GLU A 70 6.61 10.11 -14.09
CA GLU A 70 6.14 11.34 -13.50
C GLU A 70 5.90 11.13 -12.01
N ARG A 71 6.29 12.13 -11.22
CA ARG A 71 5.86 12.29 -9.84
C ARG A 71 5.33 13.72 -9.70
N ARG A 72 4.15 13.91 -9.14
CA ARG A 72 3.58 15.25 -8.91
C ARG A 72 3.03 15.39 -7.51
N LEU A 73 3.15 16.58 -6.96
CA LEU A 73 2.53 16.96 -5.70
C LEU A 73 1.44 17.99 -5.97
N GLU A 74 0.25 17.70 -5.46
CA GLU A 74 -0.86 18.63 -5.37
C GLU A 74 -1.13 18.86 -3.88
N ALA A 75 -1.23 20.11 -3.44
CA ALA A 75 -1.46 20.44 -2.03
C ALA A 75 -2.54 21.51 -1.87
N SER A 76 -3.23 21.48 -0.74
CA SER A 76 -4.20 22.49 -0.36
C SER A 76 -3.84 23.06 0.99
N LYS A 77 -4.01 24.37 1.13
CA LYS A 77 -4.04 25.02 2.44
C LYS A 77 -5.27 24.54 3.23
N PRO A 78 -5.26 24.69 4.57
CA PRO A 78 -6.46 24.54 5.38
C PRO A 78 -7.66 25.29 4.77
N PRO A 79 -8.85 24.68 4.71
CA PRO A 79 -10.03 25.36 4.18
C PRO A 79 -10.35 26.61 5.03
N MET A 80 -10.73 27.70 4.37
CA MET A 80 -11.29 28.87 5.03
C MET A 80 -12.82 28.73 5.15
N PRO A 81 -13.47 29.36 6.16
CA PRO A 81 -14.92 29.33 6.27
C PRO A 81 -15.60 29.76 4.96
N GLY A 82 -16.48 28.92 4.43
CA GLY A 82 -17.19 29.17 3.17
C GLY A 82 -16.39 28.91 1.90
N GLN A 83 -15.14 28.43 1.98
CA GLN A 83 -14.32 28.04 0.83
C GLN A 83 -13.82 26.61 0.98
N PRO A 84 -14.23 25.68 0.08
CA PRO A 84 -13.68 24.33 0.11
C PRO A 84 -12.18 24.35 -0.18
N ALA A 85 -11.43 23.46 0.47
CA ALA A 85 -10.02 23.28 0.17
C ALA A 85 -9.85 22.83 -1.28
N LYS A 86 -9.07 23.58 -2.06
CA LYS A 86 -8.73 23.26 -3.44
C LYS A 86 -7.28 22.79 -3.47
N LEU A 87 -7.05 21.63 -4.09
CA LEU A 87 -5.71 21.14 -4.39
C LEU A 87 -5.13 21.95 -5.55
N GLU A 88 -3.92 22.46 -5.37
CA GLU A 88 -3.15 23.17 -6.38
C GLU A 88 -1.84 22.41 -6.62
N THR A 89 -1.38 22.38 -7.87
CA THR A 89 -0.11 21.74 -8.21
C THR A 89 1.05 22.55 -7.62
N GLU A 90 1.80 21.94 -6.71
CA GLU A 90 3.00 22.53 -6.14
C GLU A 90 4.19 22.32 -7.08
N TRP A 91 4.36 21.09 -7.57
CA TRP A 91 5.42 20.74 -8.51
C TRP A 91 5.12 19.44 -9.27
N VAL A 92 5.84 19.26 -10.37
CA VAL A 92 5.84 18.05 -11.20
C VAL A 92 7.28 17.73 -11.56
N GLU A 93 7.68 16.48 -11.34
CA GLU A 93 8.96 15.94 -11.76
C GLU A 93 8.76 14.98 -12.94
N LYS A 94 9.62 15.11 -13.95
CA LYS A 94 9.67 14.20 -15.10
C LYS A 94 11.11 13.88 -15.49
N GLY A 95 11.32 12.73 -16.13
CA GLY A 95 12.62 12.36 -16.68
C GLY A 95 13.73 12.40 -15.62
N ALA A 96 14.74 13.25 -15.82
CA ALA A 96 15.89 13.37 -14.91
C ALA A 96 15.58 14.07 -13.58
N GLU A 97 14.43 14.74 -13.46
CA GLU A 97 14.02 15.45 -12.23
C GLU A 97 13.37 14.52 -11.20
N ILE A 98 13.04 13.28 -11.59
CA ILE A 98 12.39 12.30 -10.72
C ILE A 98 13.27 12.06 -9.48
N GLY A 99 12.71 12.34 -8.30
CA GLY A 99 13.37 12.16 -7.01
C GLY A 99 14.18 13.37 -6.52
N THR A 100 14.10 14.53 -7.18
CA THR A 100 14.81 15.76 -6.74
C THR A 100 14.22 16.34 -5.44
N HIS A 101 12.91 16.23 -5.22
CA HIS A 101 12.25 16.57 -3.95
C HIS A 101 12.37 15.41 -2.95
N LYS A 102 13.50 15.34 -2.24
CA LYS A 102 13.88 14.23 -1.35
C LYS A 102 13.09 14.15 -0.03
N SER A 103 12.49 15.24 0.42
CA SER A 103 11.66 15.28 1.63
C SER A 103 10.26 14.70 1.41
N GLU A 104 9.90 14.41 0.17
CA GLU A 104 8.56 13.98 -0.24
C GLU A 104 8.48 12.47 -0.47
N VAL A 105 7.28 11.98 -0.76
CA VAL A 105 7.03 10.55 -1.05
C VAL A 105 7.97 10.08 -2.16
N GLU A 106 8.83 9.10 -1.85
CA GLU A 106 9.83 8.60 -2.78
C GLU A 106 9.19 8.03 -4.07
N ALA A 107 9.86 8.27 -5.20
CA ALA A 107 9.46 7.74 -6.50
C ALA A 107 9.76 6.23 -6.57
N ARG A 108 8.74 5.42 -6.28
CA ARG A 108 8.83 3.95 -6.29
C ARG A 108 7.76 3.34 -7.19
N THR A 109 8.03 2.14 -7.66
CA THR A 109 7.06 1.26 -8.32
C THR A 109 6.33 0.41 -7.29
N VAL A 110 5.15 -0.11 -7.63
CA VAL A 110 4.43 -1.08 -6.77
C VAL A 110 5.26 -2.35 -6.54
N ASP A 111 6.06 -2.78 -7.53
CA ASP A 111 7.00 -3.90 -7.36
C ASP A 111 8.02 -3.63 -6.23
N GLU A 112 8.57 -2.41 -6.17
CA GLU A 112 9.47 -2.01 -5.09
C GLU A 112 8.74 -1.95 -3.74
N LEU A 113 7.47 -1.51 -3.72
CA LEU A 113 6.65 -1.50 -2.49
C LEU A 113 6.38 -2.94 -1.99
N TYR A 114 6.12 -3.89 -2.87
CA TYR A 114 6.05 -5.32 -2.50
C TYR A 114 7.38 -5.82 -1.93
N GLY A 115 8.51 -5.43 -2.52
CA GLY A 115 9.84 -5.75 -2.01
C GLY A 115 10.10 -5.20 -0.59
N ILE A 116 9.65 -3.98 -0.32
CA ILE A 116 9.70 -3.38 1.03
C ILE A 116 8.80 -4.16 2.00
N ALA A 117 7.56 -4.44 1.59
CA ALA A 117 6.61 -5.17 2.42
C ALA A 117 7.13 -6.57 2.78
N GLY A 118 7.74 -7.29 1.83
CA GLY A 118 8.33 -8.61 2.07
C GLY A 118 9.36 -8.58 3.19
N LYS A 119 10.32 -7.64 3.12
CA LYS A 119 11.33 -7.44 4.16
C LYS A 119 10.73 -7.14 5.53
N LEU A 120 9.67 -6.32 5.59
CA LEU A 120 9.01 -5.96 6.86
C LEU A 120 8.20 -7.11 7.46
N VAL A 121 7.62 -7.95 6.61
CA VAL A 121 6.85 -9.12 7.04
C VAL A 121 7.75 -10.24 7.59
N GLU A 122 8.96 -10.36 7.04
CA GLU A 122 9.98 -11.31 7.53
C GLU A 122 10.73 -10.80 8.77
N ALA A 123 10.85 -9.48 8.94
CA ALA A 123 11.56 -8.89 10.07
C ALA A 123 10.84 -9.13 11.42
N SER A 124 11.63 -9.33 12.48
CA SER A 124 11.14 -9.32 13.85
C SER A 124 10.60 -7.94 14.22
N VAL A 125 9.40 -7.89 14.81
CA VAL A 125 8.79 -6.63 15.27
C VAL A 125 9.37 -6.26 16.64
N PRO A 126 9.98 -5.06 16.81
CA PRO A 126 10.43 -4.60 18.12
C PRO A 126 9.29 -4.54 19.14
N ALA A 127 9.56 -4.79 20.42
CA ALA A 127 8.52 -4.88 21.47
C ALA A 127 7.57 -3.66 21.55
N ASN A 128 8.11 -2.47 21.29
CA ASN A 128 7.37 -1.21 21.30
C ASN A 128 6.80 -0.82 19.93
N HIS A 129 6.86 -1.71 18.94
CA HIS A 129 6.33 -1.45 17.60
C HIS A 129 5.15 -2.36 17.31
N VAL A 130 4.36 -1.95 16.32
CA VAL A 130 3.34 -2.77 15.69
C VAL A 130 3.59 -2.78 14.19
N ARG A 131 3.43 -3.95 13.56
CA ARG A 131 3.39 -4.08 12.11
C ARG A 131 1.95 -3.96 11.64
N SER A 132 1.76 -3.16 10.59
CA SER A 132 0.48 -3.06 9.89
C SER A 132 0.69 -3.47 8.44
N LEU A 133 -0.04 -4.49 8.00
CA LEU A 133 -0.15 -4.89 6.59
C LEU A 133 -1.60 -4.71 6.13
N GLY A 134 -1.78 -3.82 5.17
CA GLY A 134 -3.06 -3.56 4.53
C GLY A 134 -3.09 -4.10 3.11
N ILE A 135 -4.14 -4.85 2.80
CA ILE A 135 -4.51 -5.29 1.46
C ILE A 135 -5.84 -4.63 1.12
N ASP A 136 -5.98 -4.05 -0.06
CA ASP A 136 -7.19 -3.38 -0.50
C ASP A 136 -8.32 -4.38 -0.83
N LYS A 137 -9.50 -3.84 -1.16
CA LYS A 137 -10.67 -4.66 -1.55
C LYS A 137 -10.47 -5.49 -2.81
N ASN A 138 -9.52 -5.14 -3.68
CA ASN A 138 -9.16 -5.90 -4.87
C ASN A 138 -8.13 -6.99 -4.58
N GLY A 139 -7.59 -7.05 -3.35
CA GLY A 139 -6.52 -7.96 -2.97
C GLY A 139 -5.13 -7.43 -3.30
N LEU A 140 -4.95 -6.14 -3.57
CA LEU A 140 -3.67 -5.50 -3.89
C LEU A 140 -3.08 -4.80 -2.67
N LEU A 141 -1.75 -4.63 -2.65
CA LEU A 141 -1.05 -4.01 -1.54
C LEU A 141 -1.50 -2.56 -1.33
N HIS A 142 -1.91 -2.25 -0.10
CA HIS A 142 -2.40 -0.92 0.27
C HIS A 142 -1.41 -0.18 1.18
N HIS A 143 -0.85 -0.84 2.19
CA HIS A 143 0.22 -0.28 3.03
C HIS A 143 1.03 -1.40 3.68
N CYS A 144 2.28 -1.11 4.06
CA CYS A 144 3.04 -1.97 4.95
C CYS A 144 4.04 -1.14 5.74
N PHE A 145 3.91 -1.12 7.06
CA PHE A 145 4.84 -0.37 7.91
C PHE A 145 4.95 -0.92 9.34
N LEU A 146 6.07 -0.56 9.99
CA LEU A 146 6.24 -0.61 11.44
C LEU A 146 6.05 0.79 12.03
N ARG A 147 5.38 0.87 13.17
CA ARG A 147 5.18 2.13 13.91
C ARG A 147 5.39 1.93 15.39
N ASP A 148 6.06 2.87 16.06
CA ASP A 148 6.19 2.85 17.52
C ASP A 148 4.82 3.14 18.16
N LYS A 149 4.33 2.20 18.98
CA LYS A 149 3.00 2.28 19.59
C LYS A 149 2.95 3.20 20.82
N ARG A 150 4.10 3.66 21.31
CA ARG A 150 4.21 4.60 22.43
C ARG A 150 3.96 6.05 22.01
N ILE A 151 4.08 6.32 20.72
CA ILE A 151 3.82 7.64 20.14
C ILE A 151 2.37 7.64 19.62
N ALA A 152 1.54 8.48 20.21
CA ALA A 152 0.11 8.54 19.89
C ALA A 152 -0.14 9.24 18.54
N ASP A 153 0.53 10.36 18.31
CA ASP A 153 0.35 11.23 17.15
C ASP A 153 1.61 11.30 16.29
N ASP A 154 1.45 11.32 14.97
CA ASP A 154 2.52 11.46 13.98
C ASP A 154 3.74 10.54 14.18
N ALA A 155 3.52 9.35 14.76
CA ALA A 155 4.58 8.39 15.01
C ALA A 155 5.29 8.02 13.69
N PRO A 156 6.62 8.16 13.61
CA PRO A 156 7.37 7.80 12.42
C PRO A 156 7.12 6.35 12.01
N ILE A 157 7.00 6.13 10.71
CA ILE A 157 6.80 4.80 10.13
C ILE A 157 8.07 4.31 9.44
N THR A 158 8.36 3.02 9.57
CA THR A 158 9.35 2.33 8.73
C THR A 158 8.59 1.49 7.70
N GLY A 159 8.75 1.81 6.42
CA GLY A 159 7.97 1.21 5.33
C GLY A 159 7.29 2.27 4.49
N PHE A 160 6.03 2.03 4.12
CA PHE A 160 5.23 3.00 3.38
C PHE A 160 3.78 3.00 3.89
N GLY A 161 3.17 4.19 3.86
CA GLY A 161 1.78 4.39 4.26
C GLY A 161 0.79 3.95 3.19
N PRO A 162 -0.51 4.26 3.38
CA PRO A 162 -1.56 3.99 2.41
C PRO A 162 -1.27 4.53 1.01
N ILE A 163 -1.53 3.69 0.00
CA ILE A 163 -1.53 4.06 -1.41
C ILE A 163 -2.90 3.80 -2.05
N GLU A 164 -3.33 4.69 -2.93
CA GLU A 164 -4.51 4.50 -3.78
C GLU A 164 -4.04 4.11 -5.18
N LEU A 165 -4.06 2.81 -5.49
CA LEU A 165 -3.61 2.28 -6.78
C LEU A 165 -4.72 2.39 -7.85
N ASP A 166 -4.40 2.98 -9.00
CA ASP A 166 -5.27 3.04 -10.18
C ASP A 166 -4.59 2.38 -11.38
N LEU A 167 -5.17 1.26 -11.81
CA LEU A 167 -4.71 0.46 -12.94
C LEU A 167 -5.25 0.93 -14.29
N ARG A 168 -6.15 1.92 -14.31
CA ARG A 168 -6.79 2.43 -15.54
C ARG A 168 -5.96 3.48 -16.26
N ALA A 169 -4.75 3.77 -15.80
CA ALA A 169 -3.87 4.72 -16.45
C ALA A 169 -3.61 4.25 -17.89
N LYS A 170 -4.23 4.93 -18.86
CA LYS A 170 -4.08 4.59 -20.28
C LYS A 170 -2.60 4.71 -20.68
N PRO A 171 -2.05 3.76 -21.45
CA PRO A 171 -0.72 3.88 -22.03
C PRO A 171 -0.58 5.21 -22.78
#